data_AF-A0A5N7IZW9-F1
#
_entry.id   AF-A0A5N7IZW9-F1
#
_cell.length_a   1.000
_cell.length_b   1.000
_cell.length_c   1.000
_cell.angle_alpha   90.00
_cell.angle_beta   90.00
_cell.angle_gamma   90.00
#
_symmetry.space_group_name_H-M   'P 1'
#
loop_
_entity.id
_entity.type
_entity.pdbx_description
1 polymer ?
#
loop_
_entity_poly.entity_id
_entity_poly.type
_entity_poly.pdbx_seq_one_letter_code
_entity_poly.pdbx_strand_id
1 'polypeptide(L)' 'MNIFGYNRIMIVGNNGSGKSFLAKKLALIAELPLVHLDIEFWRPNWGMPSKDEWKKGNMELILKKMDY' A
#
# COMPACT_ATOMS: atom_id res chain seq x y z
N MET A 1 -12.19 7.49 16.56
CA MET A 1 -10.86 7.75 15.97
C MET A 1 -11.06 8.46 14.65
N ASN A 2 -10.46 9.62 14.44
CA ASN A 2 -10.58 10.35 13.16
C ASN A 2 -9.55 9.80 12.18
N ILE A 3 -10.01 9.22 11.06
CA ILE A 3 -9.12 8.60 10.06
C ILE A 3 -8.60 9.60 9.02
N PHE A 4 -9.24 10.77 8.91
CA PHE A 4 -8.93 11.80 7.92
C PHE A 4 -7.67 12.61 8.26
N GLY A 5 -7.13 12.46 9.48
CA GLY A 5 -5.85 13.07 9.88
C GLY A 5 -4.62 12.29 9.40
N TYR A 6 -4.80 11.15 8.75
CA TYR A 6 -3.71 10.28 8.31
C TYR A 6 -3.52 10.37 6.79
N ASN A 7 -2.29 10.64 6.36
CA ASN A 7 -1.92 10.63 4.94
C ASN A 7 -1.54 9.23 4.43
N ARG A 8 -1.32 8.28 5.35
CA ARG A 8 -1.03 6.87 5.02
C ARG A 8 -1.57 5.93 6.07
N ILE A 9 -2.09 4.81 5.58
CA ILE A 9 -2.63 3.74 6.39
C ILE A 9 -2.07 2.42 5.86
N MET A 10 -1.36 1.67 6.72
CA MET A 10 -0.88 0.33 6.40
C MET A 10 -1.82 -0.70 7.04
N ILE A 11 -2.28 -1.67 6.25
CA ILE A 11 -3.15 -2.74 6.70
C ILE A 11 -2.36 -4.06 6.65
N VAL A 12 -2.13 -4.64 7.83
CA VAL A 12 -1.36 -5.90 8.00
C VAL A 12 -2.24 -6.93 8.70
N GLY A 13 -2.03 -8.20 8.39
CA GLY A 13 -2.81 -9.30 8.96
C GLY A 13 -2.66 -10.61 8.18
N ASN A 14 -3.13 -11.70 8.77
CA ASN A 14 -2.99 -13.06 8.24
C ASN A 14 -3.71 -13.28 6.91
N ASN A 15 -3.38 -14.36 6.20
CA ASN A 15 -4.13 -14.78 5.02
C ASN A 15 -5.61 -15.01 5.40
N GLY A 16 -6.54 -14.64 4.53
CA GLY A 16 -7.98 -14.76 4.77
C GLY A 16 -8.60 -13.73 5.73
N SER A 17 -7.82 -12.84 6.37
CA SER A 17 -8.36 -11.88 7.36
C SER A 17 -9.16 -10.70 6.78
N GLY A 18 -9.41 -10.67 5.46
CA GLY A 18 -10.19 -9.61 4.81
C GLY A 18 -9.43 -8.30 4.52
N LYS A 19 -8.10 -8.28 4.58
CA LYS A 19 -7.28 -7.07 4.32
C LYS A 19 -7.63 -6.37 3.02
N SER A 20 -7.71 -7.12 1.91
CA SER A 20 -8.00 -6.55 0.59
C SER A 20 -9.41 -5.96 0.52
N PHE A 21 -10.35 -6.52 1.27
CA PHE A 21 -11.70 -5.97 1.40
C PHE A 21 -11.69 -4.66 2.19
N LEU A 22 -11.07 -4.66 3.38
CA LEU A 22 -10.94 -3.47 4.22
C LEU A 22 -10.19 -2.35 3.50
N ALA A 23 -9.07 -2.66 2.85
CA ALA A 23 -8.23 -1.68 2.16
C ALA A 23 -8.98 -0.98 1.03
N LYS A 24 -9.77 -1.72 0.24
CA LYS A 24 -10.63 -1.14 -0.81
C LYS A 24 -11.68 -0.20 -0.25
N LYS A 25 -12.38 -0.61 0.81
CA LYS A 25 -13.42 0.22 1.44
C LYS A 25 -12.82 1.46 2.10
N LEU A 26 -11.71 1.31 2.81
CA LEU A 26 -11.05 2.39 3.52
C LEU A 26 -10.43 3.41 2.57
N ALA A 27 -9.82 2.97 1.46
CA ALA A 27 -9.28 3.87 0.44
C ALA A 27 -10.36 4.80 -0.13
N LEU A 28 -11.55 4.26 -0.41
CA LEU A 28 -12.70 5.05 -0.89
C LEU A 28 -13.19 6.06 0.16
N ILE A 29 -13.27 5.64 1.43
CA ILE A 29 -13.74 6.52 2.52
C ILE A 29 -12.73 7.63 2.83
N ALA A 30 -11.45 7.30 2.84
CA ALA A 30 -10.36 8.22 3.17
C ALA A 30 -9.91 9.09 1.98
N GLU A 31 -10.44 8.80 0.78
CA GLU A 31 -9.98 9.40 -0.49
C GLU A 31 -8.47 9.24 -0.72
N LEU A 32 -7.93 8.11 -0.26
CA LEU A 32 -6.51 7.74 -0.37
C LEU A 32 -6.30 6.70 -1.48
N PRO A 33 -5.11 6.64 -2.12
CA PRO A 33 -4.82 5.69 -3.16
C PRO A 33 -4.58 4.32 -2.53
N LEU A 34 -5.09 3.29 -3.18
CA LEU A 34 -4.86 1.92 -2.75
C LEU A 34 -3.62 1.35 -3.44
N VAL A 35 -2.62 0.97 -2.65
CA VAL A 35 -1.43 0.24 -3.12
C VAL A 35 -1.38 -1.13 -2.46
N HIS A 36 -1.25 -2.18 -3.27
CA HIS A 36 -1.06 -3.54 -2.80
C HIS A 36 0.44 -3.87 -2.79
N LEU A 37 1.09 -3.75 -1.62
CA LEU A 37 2.54 -3.95 -1.50
C LEU A 37 3.01 -5.33 -1.97
N ASP A 38 2.19 -6.37 -1.85
CA ASP A 38 2.54 -7.71 -2.35
C ASP A 38 2.71 -7.71 -3.87
N ILE A 39 1.91 -6.93 -4.62
CA ILE A 39 2.02 -6.82 -6.09
C ILE A 39 3.28 -6.04 -6.47
N GLU A 40 3.56 -4.95 -5.74
CA GLU A 40 4.76 -4.13 -5.98
C GLU A 40 6.05 -4.87 -5.63
N PHE A 41 5.99 -5.72 -4.60
CA PHE A 41 7.12 -6.53 -4.15
C PHE A 41 7.35 -7.72 -5.08
N TRP A 42 6.31 -8.47 -5.38
CA TRP A 42 6.38 -9.62 -6.28
C TRP A 42 6.16 -9.15 -7.72
N ARG A 43 7.24 -8.67 -8.34
CA ARG A 43 7.28 -8.27 -9.75
C ARG A 43 6.79 -9.43 -10.65
N PRO A 44 6.46 -9.18 -11.93
CA PRO A 44 6.10 -10.23 -12.87
C PRO A 44 7.08 -11.41 -12.82
N ASN A 45 6.55 -12.62 -12.90
CA ASN A 45 7.30 -13.88 -12.73
C ASN A 45 7.83 -14.15 -11.31
N TRP A 46 7.21 -13.57 -10.27
CA TRP A 46 7.62 -13.76 -8.87
C TRP A 46 9.06 -13.31 -8.59
N GLY A 47 9.52 -12.33 -9.36
CA GLY A 47 10.85 -11.76 -9.21
C GLY A 47 10.93 -10.89 -7.96
N MET A 48 11.60 -11.39 -6.91
CA MET A 48 11.87 -10.62 -5.71
C MET A 48 12.96 -9.56 -6.00
N PRO A 49 12.70 -8.26 -5.77
CA PRO A 49 13.72 -7.23 -5.92
C PRO A 49 14.83 -7.42 -4.88
N SER A 50 16.02 -6.90 -5.18
CA SER A 50 17.03 -6.71 -4.14
C SER A 50 16.51 -5.77 -3.05
N LYS A 51 17.11 -5.85 -1.86
CA LYS A 51 16.73 -5.00 -0.72
C LYS A 51 16.80 -3.50 -1.05
N ASP A 52 17.81 -3.10 -1.82
CA ASP A 52 18.01 -1.70 -2.19
C ASP A 52 16.99 -1.23 -3.24
N GLU A 53 16.70 -2.06 -4.24
CA GLU A 53 15.63 -1.78 -5.20
C GLU A 53 14.27 -1.67 -4.51
N TRP A 54 13.97 -2.59 -3.58
CA TRP A 54 12.73 -2.54 -2.82
C TRP A 54 12.65 -1.28 -1.97
N LYS A 55 13.72 -0.95 -1.26
CA LYS A 55 13.77 0.26 -0.43
C LYS A 55 13.53 1.51 -1.27
N LYS A 56 14.15 1.59 -2.45
CA LYS A 56 13.95 2.72 -3.39
C LYS A 56 12.50 2.79 -3.87
N GLY A 57 11.96 1.71 -4.43
CA GLY A 57 10.59 1.69 -4.98
C GLY A 57 9.52 1.94 -3.91
N ASN A 58 9.65 1.33 -2.73
CA ASN A 58 8.75 1.61 -1.61
C ASN A 58 8.82 3.08 -1.18
N MET A 59 10.00 3.70 -1.22
CA MET A 59 10.14 5.12 -0.90
C MET A 59 9.52 6.03 -1.96
N GLU A 60 9.54 5.64 -3.23
CA GLU A 60 8.82 6.34 -4.29
C GLU A 60 7.29 6.26 -4.09
N LEU A 61 6.76 5.08 -3.74
CA LEU A 61 5.34 4.91 -3.40
C LEU A 61 4.90 5.77 -2.21
N ILE A 62 5.79 5.92 -1.24
CA ILE A 62 5.60 6.83 -0.10
C ILE A 62 5.69 8.29 -0.59
N LEU A 63 6.76 8.68 -1.27
CA LEU A 63 7.00 10.08 -1.62
C LEU A 63 6.09 10.62 -2.72
N LYS A 64 5.36 9.75 -3.44
CA LYS A 64 4.34 10.15 -4.40
C LYS A 64 3.31 11.03 -3.70
N LYS A 65 3.48 12.35 -3.86
CA LYS A 65 2.50 13.33 -3.42
C LYS A 65 1.27 13.11 -4.28
N MET A 66 0.13 13.07 -3.61
CA MET A 66 -1.15 13.04 -4.30
C MET A 66 -1.44 14.48 -4.70
N ASP A 67 -1.44 14.73 -6.01
CA ASP A 67 -1.95 15.97 -6.57
C ASP A 67 -3.48 15.91 -6.47
N TYR A 68 -4.05 16.70 -5.55
CA TYR A 68 -5.49 16.94 -5.42
C TYR A 68 -5.85 18.26 -6.12
#